data_AF-A0A7Y0TMV1-F1
#
_entry.id   AF-A0A7Y0TMV1-F1
#
_cell.length_a   1.000
_cell.length_b   1.000
_cell.length_c   1.000
_cell.angle_alpha   90.00
_cell.angle_beta   90.00
_cell.angle_gamma   90.00
#
_symmetry.space_group_name_H-M   'P 1'
#
loop_
_entity.id
_entity.type
_entity.pdbx_description
1 polymer ?
#
loop_
_entity_poly.entity_id
_entity_poly.type
_entity_poly.pdbx_seq_one_letter_code
_entity_poly.pdbx_strand_id
1 'polypeptide(L)'
;MPNDNTGQNNISNSIDFIQAENARYHNLIHTLRNGYAYCRMIIDEGHNVDFIHEEINESYVKLTGLSDVTGRRLTEVLPAIVALHPDFIEKHRQVVETGISDQFEYYLEPLKKWYDISLYRPQEGCVASIFSDITARKEAEEALRQSEERFRKLFESHWVIKMILEPETGFIIDANQASADFYGWSIDELR
;
A
#
# COMPACT_ATOMS: atom_id res chain seq x y z
N MET A 1 29.55 -55.19 -15.86
CA MET A 1 28.60 -54.17 -16.32
C MET A 1 27.94 -53.56 -15.09
N PRO A 2 28.46 -52.45 -14.53
CA PRO A 2 27.77 -51.73 -13.46
C PRO A 2 26.77 -50.74 -14.06
N ASN A 3 25.54 -50.76 -13.55
CA ASN A 3 24.40 -49.97 -14.01
C ASN A 3 24.56 -48.47 -13.73
N ASP A 4 24.13 -47.70 -14.73
CA ASP A 4 24.11 -46.23 -14.85
C ASP A 4 22.98 -45.60 -14.01
N ASN A 5 22.95 -45.88 -12.70
CA ASN A 5 21.83 -45.51 -11.81
C ASN A 5 22.06 -44.18 -11.04
N THR A 6 23.20 -43.53 -11.25
CA THR A 6 23.60 -42.29 -10.57
C THR A 6 23.05 -41.03 -11.24
N GLY A 7 22.79 -41.06 -12.56
CA GLY A 7 22.23 -39.93 -13.31
C GLY A 7 20.75 -39.65 -13.01
N GLN A 8 19.94 -40.69 -12.84
CA GLN A 8 18.49 -40.56 -12.56
C GLN A 8 18.20 -40.10 -11.12
N ASN A 9 19.03 -40.49 -10.15
CA ASN A 9 18.83 -40.13 -8.73
C ASN A 9 19.15 -38.65 -8.45
N ASN A 10 20.11 -38.05 -9.16
CA ASN A 10 20.45 -36.63 -9.00
C ASN A 10 19.39 -35.71 -9.59
N ILE A 11 18.78 -36.08 -10.71
CA ILE A 11 17.71 -35.28 -11.35
C ILE A 11 16.43 -35.32 -10.50
N SER A 12 16.06 -36.49 -9.95
CA SER A 12 14.89 -36.60 -9.08
C SER A 12 15.03 -35.76 -7.81
N ASN A 13 16.19 -35.81 -7.16
CA ASN A 13 16.45 -35.01 -5.95
C ASN A 13 16.43 -33.50 -6.22
N SER A 14 16.90 -33.03 -7.38
CA SER A 14 16.82 -31.62 -7.76
C SER A 14 15.39 -31.17 -8.10
N ILE A 15 14.60 -32.02 -8.76
CA ILE A 15 13.19 -31.73 -9.04
C ILE A 15 12.38 -31.66 -7.74
N ASP A 16 12.57 -32.61 -6.83
CA ASP A 16 11.88 -32.66 -5.54
C ASP A 16 12.24 -31.46 -4.66
N PHE A 17 13.50 -31.01 -4.70
CA PHE A 17 13.95 -29.81 -3.99
C PHE A 17 13.30 -28.54 -4.57
N ILE A 18 13.28 -28.37 -5.89
CA ILE A 18 12.65 -27.23 -6.57
C ILE A 18 11.13 -27.23 -6.30
N GLN A 19 10.48 -28.40 -6.30
CA GLN A 19 9.06 -28.51 -5.98
C GLN A 19 8.76 -28.16 -4.52
N ALA A 20 9.60 -28.61 -3.57
CA ALA A 20 9.46 -28.27 -2.16
C ALA A 20 9.70 -26.78 -1.89
N GLU A 21 10.68 -26.17 -2.57
CA GLU A 21 10.98 -24.75 -2.47
C GLU A 21 9.85 -23.89 -3.07
N ASN A 22 9.35 -24.23 -4.27
CA ASN A 22 8.18 -23.60 -4.87
C ASN A 22 6.93 -23.74 -4.00
N ALA A 23 6.66 -24.92 -3.44
CA ALA A 23 5.54 -25.13 -2.53
C ALA A 23 5.63 -24.28 -1.26
N ARG A 24 6.86 -24.03 -0.77
CA ARG A 24 7.10 -23.20 0.41
C ARG A 24 6.88 -21.71 0.14
N TYR A 25 7.35 -21.21 -1.01
CA TYR A 25 7.07 -19.83 -1.45
C TYR A 25 5.59 -19.62 -1.74
N HIS A 26 4.94 -20.58 -2.40
CA HIS A 26 3.51 -20.55 -2.68
C HIS A 26 2.70 -20.54 -1.37
N ASN A 27 3.04 -21.37 -0.38
CA ASN A 27 2.38 -21.36 0.93
C ASN A 27 2.53 -20.03 1.67
N LEU A 28 3.72 -19.41 1.60
CA LEU A 28 3.94 -18.12 2.24
C LEU A 28 2.98 -17.09 1.63
N ILE A 29 2.93 -17.00 0.30
CA ILE A 29 2.06 -16.07 -0.43
C ILE A 29 0.57 -16.29 -0.10
N HIS A 30 0.12 -17.54 0.01
CA HIS A 30 -1.28 -17.86 0.34
C HIS A 30 -1.65 -17.63 1.81
N THR A 31 -0.68 -17.62 2.72
CA THR A 31 -0.92 -17.38 4.16
C THR A 31 -0.75 -15.92 4.59
N LEU A 32 -0.21 -15.06 3.71
CA LEU A 32 -0.11 -13.63 3.96
C LEU A 32 -1.52 -13.00 4.01
N ARG A 33 -1.75 -12.14 5.02
CA ARG A 33 -2.93 -11.26 5.06
C ARG A 33 -2.92 -10.22 3.94
N ASN A 34 -1.77 -10.01 3.32
CA ASN A 34 -1.58 -9.12 2.19
C ASN A 34 -2.17 -9.76 0.93
N GLY A 35 -2.79 -8.94 0.08
CA GLY A 35 -3.16 -9.33 -1.26
C GLY A 35 -1.92 -9.57 -2.09
N TYR A 36 -1.97 -10.60 -2.92
CA TYR A 36 -0.93 -10.93 -3.88
C TYR A 36 -1.52 -11.04 -5.27
N ALA A 37 -0.82 -10.45 -6.25
CA ALA A 37 -1.09 -10.66 -7.66
C ALA A 37 0.22 -10.81 -8.43
N TYR A 38 0.30 -11.84 -9.26
CA TYR A 38 1.31 -12.00 -10.27
C TYR A 38 0.70 -11.70 -11.63
N CYS A 39 1.31 -10.77 -12.35
CA CYS A 39 0.80 -10.31 -13.62
C CYS A 39 1.87 -10.35 -14.72
N ARG A 40 1.47 -10.74 -15.92
CA ARG A 40 2.30 -10.64 -17.13
C ARG A 40 1.95 -9.39 -17.90
N MET A 41 2.97 -8.63 -18.28
CA MET A 41 2.81 -7.44 -19.10
C MET A 41 2.51 -7.84 -20.55
N ILE A 42 1.53 -7.15 -21.15
CA ILE A 42 1.20 -7.24 -22.56
C ILE A 42 1.22 -5.85 -23.18
N ILE A 43 1.53 -5.78 -24.47
CA ILE A 43 1.55 -4.54 -25.24
C ILE A 43 0.62 -4.73 -26.44
N ASP A 44 -0.43 -3.92 -26.53
CA ASP A 44 -1.39 -3.97 -27.62
C ASP A 44 -0.86 -3.32 -28.92
N GLU A 45 -1.56 -3.58 -30.02
CA GLU A 45 -1.42 -2.87 -31.30
C GLU A 45 -1.69 -1.37 -31.09
N GLY A 46 -0.63 -0.61 -30.83
CA GLY A 46 -0.71 0.80 -30.40
C GLY A 46 0.28 1.18 -29.29
N HIS A 47 1.04 0.22 -28.76
CA HIS A 47 1.97 0.40 -27.63
C HIS A 47 1.30 0.71 -26.28
N ASN A 48 0.00 0.45 -26.15
CA ASN A 48 -0.69 0.51 -24.87
C ASN A 48 -0.27 -0.70 -24.02
N VAL A 49 0.13 -0.42 -22.79
CA VAL A 49 0.53 -1.45 -21.83
C VAL A 49 -0.69 -1.88 -21.01
N ASP A 50 -0.82 -3.19 -20.84
CA ASP A 50 -1.81 -3.81 -19.95
C ASP A 50 -1.18 -5.03 -19.27
N PHE A 51 -1.92 -5.64 -18.34
CA PHE A 51 -1.45 -6.72 -17.50
C PHE A 51 -2.48 -7.83 -17.43
N ILE A 52 -2.07 -9.07 -17.65
CA ILE A 52 -2.91 -10.25 -17.43
C ILE A 52 -2.60 -10.79 -16.03
N HIS A 53 -3.60 -10.98 -15.19
CA HIS A 53 -3.43 -11.63 -13.89
C HIS A 53 -3.19 -13.12 -14.10
N GLU A 54 -2.02 -13.66 -13.80
CA GLU A 54 -1.75 -15.10 -13.94
C GLU A 54 -1.94 -15.85 -12.61
N GLU A 55 -1.65 -15.20 -11.49
CA GLU A 55 -1.84 -15.79 -10.16
C GLU A 55 -2.32 -14.72 -9.17
N ILE A 56 -3.23 -15.09 -8.28
CA ILE A 56 -3.64 -14.28 -7.13
C ILE A 56 -3.79 -15.17 -5.89
N ASN A 57 -3.68 -14.59 -4.70
CA ASN A 57 -4.01 -15.29 -3.45
C ASN A 57 -5.45 -14.98 -3.00
N GLU A 58 -5.93 -15.69 -1.96
CA GLU A 58 -7.27 -15.46 -1.39
C GLU A 58 -7.43 -14.04 -0.82
N SER A 59 -6.36 -13.49 -0.24
CA SER A 59 -6.34 -12.14 0.32
C SER A 59 -6.55 -11.07 -0.75
N TYR A 60 -6.12 -11.27 -2.00
CA TYR A 60 -6.43 -10.37 -3.12
C TYR A 60 -7.94 -10.18 -3.24
N VAL A 61 -8.70 -11.28 -3.30
CA VAL A 61 -10.16 -11.25 -3.45
C VAL A 61 -10.80 -10.58 -2.24
N LYS A 62 -10.35 -10.88 -1.02
CA LYS A 62 -10.86 -10.26 0.21
C LYS A 62 -10.64 -8.75 0.25
N LEU A 63 -9.47 -8.28 -0.22
CA LEU A 63 -9.09 -6.87 -0.14
C LEU A 63 -9.69 -6.02 -1.26
N THR A 64 -9.79 -6.57 -2.48
CA THR A 64 -10.29 -5.85 -3.67
C THR A 64 -11.76 -6.11 -3.96
N GLY A 65 -12.31 -7.23 -3.49
CA GLY A 65 -13.65 -7.70 -3.86
C GLY A 65 -13.73 -8.28 -5.28
N LEU A 66 -12.61 -8.35 -6.00
CA LEU A 66 -12.55 -8.83 -7.38
C LEU A 66 -12.29 -10.33 -7.39
N SER A 67 -13.24 -11.09 -7.94
CA SER A 67 -13.14 -12.53 -8.16
C SER A 67 -13.08 -12.85 -9.65
N ASP A 68 -12.63 -14.06 -9.99
CA ASP A 68 -12.56 -14.54 -11.39
C ASP A 68 -11.75 -13.58 -12.30
N VAL A 69 -10.56 -13.21 -11.81
CA VAL A 69 -9.63 -12.28 -12.48
C VAL A 69 -8.49 -12.99 -13.19
N THR A 70 -8.17 -14.23 -12.79
CA THR A 70 -7.06 -15.00 -13.36
C THR A 70 -7.30 -15.25 -14.85
N GLY A 71 -6.27 -15.01 -15.66
CA GLY A 71 -6.31 -15.07 -17.12
C GLY A 71 -6.88 -13.82 -17.79
N ARG A 72 -7.40 -12.84 -17.04
CA ARG A 72 -8.05 -11.64 -17.58
C ARG A 72 -7.16 -10.43 -17.50
N ARG A 73 -7.39 -9.49 -18.41
CA ARG A 73 -6.69 -8.20 -18.46
C ARG A 73 -7.07 -7.33 -17.27
N LEU A 74 -6.13 -6.55 -16.76
CA LEU A 74 -6.39 -5.58 -15.70
C LEU A 74 -7.46 -4.58 -16.15
N THR A 75 -7.44 -4.15 -17.41
CA THR A 75 -8.48 -3.27 -17.96
C THR A 75 -9.85 -3.94 -18.14
N GLU A 76 -9.93 -5.25 -18.25
CA GLU A 76 -11.22 -5.95 -18.26
C GLU A 76 -11.82 -6.03 -16.86
N VAL A 77 -10.97 -6.22 -15.85
CA VAL A 77 -11.37 -6.33 -14.44
C VAL A 77 -11.67 -4.95 -13.86
N LEU A 78 -10.87 -3.95 -14.23
CA LEU A 78 -10.98 -2.55 -13.80
C LEU A 78 -10.97 -1.61 -15.02
N PRO A 79 -12.08 -1.47 -15.77
CA PRO A 79 -12.12 -0.67 -17.00
C PRO A 79 -11.74 0.80 -16.84
N ALA A 80 -12.00 1.40 -15.68
CA ALA A 80 -11.70 2.79 -15.40
C ALA A 80 -10.22 3.05 -15.04
N ILE A 81 -9.40 2.00 -14.87
CA ILE A 81 -8.04 2.14 -14.32
C ILE A 81 -7.13 2.98 -15.22
N VAL A 82 -7.23 2.85 -16.54
CA VAL A 82 -6.40 3.62 -17.48
C VAL A 82 -6.75 5.10 -17.43
N ALA A 83 -8.05 5.41 -17.34
CA ALA A 83 -8.53 6.79 -17.36
C ALA A 83 -8.29 7.52 -16.03
N LEU A 84 -8.46 6.83 -14.90
CA LEU A 84 -8.35 7.41 -13.57
C LEU A 84 -6.95 7.30 -12.97
N HIS A 85 -6.20 6.28 -13.35
CA HIS A 85 -4.92 5.92 -12.74
C HIS A 85 -3.87 5.49 -13.78
N PRO A 86 -3.55 6.34 -14.80
CA PRO A 86 -2.51 6.01 -15.78
C PRO A 86 -1.15 5.77 -15.13
N ASP A 87 -0.81 6.54 -14.08
CA ASP A 87 0.43 6.38 -13.33
C ASP A 87 0.56 5.02 -12.63
N PHE A 88 -0.57 4.37 -12.30
CA PHE A 88 -0.57 3.04 -11.69
C PHE A 88 -0.02 2.00 -12.67
N ILE A 89 -0.47 2.04 -13.93
CA ILE A 89 0.01 1.16 -15.00
C ILE A 89 1.48 1.46 -15.29
N GLU A 90 1.85 2.74 -15.34
CA GLU A 90 3.22 3.17 -15.61
C GLU A 90 4.20 2.69 -14.52
N LYS A 91 3.83 2.76 -13.24
CA LYS A 91 4.65 2.20 -12.15
C LYS A 91 4.89 0.70 -12.31
N HIS A 92 3.87 -0.07 -12.69
CA HIS A 92 4.03 -1.50 -12.96
C HIS A 92 4.94 -1.73 -14.17
N ARG A 93 4.75 -0.96 -15.25
CA ARG A 93 5.58 -1.00 -16.45
C ARG A 93 7.05 -0.74 -16.13
N GLN A 94 7.35 0.31 -15.37
CA GLN A 94 8.72 0.67 -14.99
C GLN A 94 9.42 -0.46 -14.24
N VAL A 95 8.73 -1.13 -13.32
CA VAL A 95 9.29 -2.29 -12.60
C VAL A 95 9.58 -3.44 -13.57
N VAL A 96 8.67 -3.70 -14.52
CA VAL A 96 8.89 -4.74 -15.55
C VAL A 96 10.08 -4.41 -16.45
N GLU A 97 10.23 -3.17 -16.90
CA GLU A 97 11.28 -2.76 -17.85
C GLU A 97 12.65 -2.60 -17.16
N THR A 98 12.69 -2.05 -15.95
CA THR A 98 13.94 -1.75 -15.25
C THR A 98 14.39 -2.88 -14.31
N GLY A 99 13.45 -3.64 -13.74
CA GLY A 99 13.71 -4.57 -12.64
C GLY A 99 13.97 -3.93 -11.28
N ILE A 100 13.91 -2.61 -11.17
CA ILE A 100 13.99 -1.91 -9.90
C ILE A 100 12.63 -2.05 -9.22
N SER A 101 12.62 -2.53 -7.97
CA SER A 101 11.39 -2.66 -7.18
C SER A 101 10.91 -1.29 -6.69
N ASP A 102 9.61 -1.10 -6.55
CA ASP A 102 8.99 0.14 -6.07
C ASP A 102 8.01 -0.16 -4.92
N GLN A 103 7.90 0.76 -3.96
CA GLN A 103 6.92 0.67 -2.88
C GLN A 103 6.28 2.03 -2.66
N PHE A 104 4.95 2.05 -2.63
CA PHE A 104 4.19 3.29 -2.52
C PHE A 104 2.79 3.07 -1.96
N GLU A 105 2.25 4.13 -1.36
CA GLU A 105 0.85 4.20 -0.96
C GLU A 105 0.02 4.78 -2.11
N TYR A 106 -1.11 4.14 -2.42
CA TYR A 106 -1.94 4.52 -3.56
C TYR A 106 -3.42 4.41 -3.25
N TYR A 107 -4.19 5.45 -3.59
CA TYR A 107 -5.65 5.40 -3.53
C TYR A 107 -6.20 4.92 -4.87
N LEU A 108 -6.85 3.77 -4.89
CA LEU A 108 -7.56 3.26 -6.07
C LEU A 108 -9.02 3.69 -5.99
N GLU A 109 -9.41 4.65 -6.82
CA GLU A 109 -10.78 5.19 -6.88
C GLU A 109 -11.83 4.10 -7.14
N PRO A 110 -11.64 3.17 -8.11
CA PRO A 110 -12.64 2.15 -8.39
C PRO A 110 -12.96 1.24 -7.21
N LEU A 111 -11.99 1.07 -6.30
CA LEU A 111 -12.10 0.25 -5.09
C LEU A 111 -12.38 1.08 -3.84
N LYS A 112 -12.31 2.41 -3.94
CA LYS A 112 -12.47 3.39 -2.84
C LYS A 112 -11.61 3.07 -1.62
N LYS A 113 -10.36 2.65 -1.87
CA LYS A 113 -9.45 2.17 -0.84
C LYS A 113 -8.03 2.67 -1.05
N TRP A 114 -7.35 2.90 0.07
CA TRP A 114 -5.92 3.12 0.10
C TRP A 114 -5.19 1.80 0.26
N TYR A 115 -4.18 1.59 -0.58
CA TYR A 115 -3.29 0.44 -0.53
C TYR A 115 -1.85 0.88 -0.30
N ASP A 116 -1.13 0.16 0.55
CA ASP A 116 0.33 0.13 0.53
C ASP A 116 0.74 -1.02 -0.39
N ILE A 117 1.48 -0.72 -1.45
CA ILE A 117 1.77 -1.62 -2.56
C ILE A 117 3.28 -1.74 -2.73
N SER A 118 3.78 -2.97 -2.76
CA SER A 118 5.15 -3.31 -3.15
C SER A 118 5.15 -4.06 -4.46
N LEU A 119 5.94 -3.59 -5.42
CA LEU A 119 6.10 -4.16 -6.75
C LEU A 119 7.51 -4.70 -6.95
N TYR A 120 7.63 -5.87 -7.54
CA TYR A 120 8.90 -6.47 -7.90
C TYR A 120 8.80 -7.25 -9.20
N ARG A 121 9.95 -7.43 -9.88
CA ARG A 121 10.06 -8.19 -11.12
C ARG A 121 10.59 -9.61 -10.85
N PRO A 122 9.72 -10.62 -10.69
CA PRO A 122 10.15 -12.00 -10.44
C PRO A 122 10.86 -12.62 -11.65
N GLN A 123 10.42 -12.26 -12.86
CA GLN A 123 11.04 -12.68 -14.12
C GLN A 123 10.80 -11.63 -15.21
N GLU A 124 11.50 -11.75 -16.33
CA GLU A 124 11.35 -10.83 -17.46
C GLU A 124 9.89 -10.77 -17.96
N GLY A 125 9.40 -9.56 -18.25
CA GLY A 125 8.03 -9.33 -18.74
C GLY A 125 6.92 -9.48 -17.69
N CYS A 126 7.23 -9.77 -16.43
CA CYS A 126 6.24 -9.99 -15.38
C CYS A 126 6.48 -9.10 -14.16
N VAL A 127 5.41 -8.83 -13.40
CA VAL A 127 5.44 -8.08 -12.15
C VAL A 127 4.61 -8.81 -11.11
N ALA A 128 5.12 -8.85 -9.89
CA ALA A 128 4.36 -9.29 -8.74
C ALA A 128 4.08 -8.10 -7.82
N SER A 129 2.86 -8.06 -7.33
CA SER A 129 2.35 -7.04 -6.42
C SER A 129 1.95 -7.69 -5.11
N ILE A 130 2.48 -7.15 -4.01
CA ILE A 130 2.02 -7.46 -2.65
C ILE A 130 1.44 -6.18 -2.09
N PHE A 131 0.21 -6.24 -1.58
CA PHE A 131 -0.47 -5.04 -1.09
C PHE A 131 -1.31 -5.27 0.16
N SER A 132 -1.52 -4.21 0.92
CA SER A 132 -2.39 -4.22 2.10
C SER A 132 -3.30 -3.00 2.13
N ASP A 133 -4.52 -3.17 2.65
CA ASP A 133 -5.48 -2.08 2.81
C ASP A 133 -5.09 -1.23 4.02
N ILE A 134 -4.77 0.04 3.78
CA ILE A 134 -4.37 1.03 4.79
C ILE A 134 -5.44 2.11 4.97
N THR A 135 -6.66 1.89 4.47
CA THR A 135 -7.74 2.89 4.49
C THR A 135 -8.07 3.31 5.92
N ALA A 136 -8.21 2.36 6.85
CA ALA A 136 -8.49 2.66 8.26
C ALA A 136 -7.40 3.53 8.90
N ARG A 137 -6.12 3.33 8.52
CA ARG A 137 -5.02 4.17 8.99
C ARG A 137 -5.14 5.59 8.45
N LYS A 138 -5.40 5.74 7.15
CA LYS A 138 -5.57 7.05 6.50
C LYS A 138 -6.77 7.83 7.04
N GLU A 139 -7.89 7.15 7.30
CA GLU A 139 -9.07 7.76 7.90
C GLU A 139 -8.80 8.24 9.34
N ALA A 140 -8.07 7.45 10.12
CA ALA A 140 -7.69 7.84 11.48
C ALA A 140 -6.71 9.04 11.49
N GLU A 141 -5.72 9.05 10.59
CA GLU A 141 -4.79 10.18 10.40
C GLU A 141 -5.54 11.46 10.02
N GLU A 142 -6.49 11.37 9.09
CA GLU A 142 -7.29 12.53 8.65
C GLU A 142 -8.25 13.02 9.74
N ALA A 143 -8.92 12.11 10.46
CA ALA A 143 -9.78 12.47 11.58
C ALA A 143 -9.01 13.18 12.71
N LEU A 144 -7.79 12.70 13.00
CA LEU A 144 -6.89 13.36 13.96
C LEU A 144 -6.52 14.76 13.47
N ARG A 145 -6.07 14.89 12.22
CA ARG A 145 -5.71 16.18 11.62
C ARG A 145 -6.87 17.18 11.68
N GLN A 146 -8.08 16.75 11.34
CA GLN A 146 -9.28 17.59 11.42
C GLN A 146 -9.62 18.00 12.85
N SER A 147 -9.44 17.09 13.81
CA SER A 147 -9.63 17.39 15.24
C SER A 147 -8.62 18.42 15.73
N GLU A 148 -7.33 18.27 15.37
CA GLU A 148 -6.28 19.22 15.72
C GLU A 148 -6.50 20.59 15.09
N GLU A 149 -6.89 20.65 13.81
CA GLU A 149 -7.26 21.91 13.15
C GLU A 149 -8.46 22.58 13.79
N ARG A 150 -9.47 21.80 14.17
CA ARG A 150 -10.64 22.32 14.88
C ARG A 150 -10.26 22.83 16.26
N PHE A 151 -9.45 22.08 17.01
CA PHE A 151 -8.94 22.52 18.31
C PHE A 151 -8.15 23.81 18.18
N ARG A 152 -7.19 23.86 17.26
CA ARG A 152 -6.37 25.05 16.97
C ARG A 152 -7.22 26.27 16.64
N LYS A 153 -8.20 26.15 15.74
CA LYS A 153 -9.13 27.25 15.41
C LYS A 153 -9.96 27.71 16.61
N LEU A 154 -10.43 26.77 17.43
CA LEU A 154 -11.23 27.09 18.61
C LEU A 154 -10.39 27.65 19.77
N PHE A 155 -9.15 27.23 19.90
CA PHE A 155 -8.25 27.64 20.97
C PHE A 155 -7.56 28.95 20.61
N GLU A 156 -6.76 28.97 19.54
CA GLU A 156 -5.89 30.09 19.16
C GLU A 156 -6.67 31.27 18.58
N SER A 157 -7.59 31.03 17.65
CA SER A 157 -8.24 32.09 16.85
C SER A 157 -9.50 32.68 17.48
N HIS A 158 -9.77 32.36 18.74
CA HIS A 158 -10.99 32.79 19.42
C HIS A 158 -10.72 34.01 20.31
N TRP A 159 -11.59 35.03 20.26
CA TRP A 159 -11.44 36.29 21.02
C TRP A 159 -11.65 36.15 22.54
N VAL A 160 -11.99 34.96 23.03
CA VAL A 160 -12.14 34.70 24.47
C VAL A 160 -10.80 34.27 25.03
N ILE A 161 -10.41 34.85 26.16
CA ILE A 161 -9.23 34.47 26.95
C ILE A 161 -9.34 32.99 27.36
N LYS A 162 -8.34 32.18 27.01
CA LYS A 162 -8.25 30.76 27.37
C LYS A 162 -6.83 30.44 27.81
N MET A 163 -6.74 29.77 28.96
CA MET A 163 -5.49 29.20 29.48
C MET A 163 -5.73 27.76 29.89
N ILE A 164 -4.74 26.91 29.65
CA ILE A 164 -4.67 25.54 30.13
C ILE A 164 -3.72 25.54 31.33
N LEU A 165 -4.17 25.02 32.46
CA LEU A 165 -3.43 25.01 33.72
C LEU A 165 -3.08 23.58 34.10
N GLU A 166 -1.91 23.37 34.69
CA GLU A 166 -1.58 22.13 35.37
C GLU A 166 -2.36 22.05 36.69
N PRO A 167 -3.21 21.03 36.91
CA PRO A 167 -4.12 21.01 38.06
C PRO A 167 -3.41 21.04 39.42
N GLU A 168 -2.21 20.49 39.50
CA GLU A 168 -1.49 20.25 40.75
C GLU A 168 -0.67 21.47 41.19
N THR A 169 -0.08 22.19 40.24
CA THR A 169 0.81 23.34 40.50
C THR A 169 0.13 24.68 40.23
N GLY A 170 -0.90 24.69 39.38
CA GLY A 170 -1.55 25.91 38.89
C GLY A 170 -0.73 26.66 37.83
N PHE A 171 0.39 26.11 37.36
CA PHE A 171 1.16 26.73 36.27
C PHE A 171 0.40 26.70 34.95
N ILE A 172 0.60 27.73 34.13
CA ILE A 172 0.00 27.82 32.81
C ILE A 172 0.79 26.92 31.87
N ILE A 173 0.16 25.84 31.40
CA ILE A 173 0.73 24.97 30.38
C ILE A 173 0.62 25.63 29.01
N ASP A 174 -0.50 26.32 28.76
CA ASP A 174 -0.76 26.98 27.49
C ASP A 174 -1.72 28.16 27.61
N ALA A 175 -1.63 29.11 26.68
CA ALA A 175 -2.50 30.27 26.59
C ALA A 175 -2.76 30.63 25.12
N ASN A 176 -3.99 31.04 24.79
CA ASN A 176 -4.31 31.48 23.44
C ASN A 176 -3.94 32.94 23.17
N GLN A 177 -3.99 33.36 21.89
CA GLN A 177 -3.61 34.72 21.48
C GLN A 177 -4.44 35.81 22.19
N ALA A 178 -5.74 35.58 22.41
CA ALA A 178 -6.58 36.53 23.15
C ALA A 178 -6.10 36.75 24.60
N SER A 179 -5.50 35.74 25.24
CA SER A 179 -4.89 35.88 26.57
C SER A 179 -3.64 36.76 26.50
N ALA A 180 -2.77 36.51 25.53
CA ALA A 180 -1.58 37.33 25.30
C ALA A 180 -1.96 38.80 25.05
N ASP A 181 -2.92 39.03 24.15
CA ASP A 181 -3.39 40.37 23.80
C ASP A 181 -4.04 41.10 24.99
N PHE A 182 -4.79 40.37 25.83
CA PHE A 182 -5.48 40.96 26.99
C PHE A 182 -4.52 41.28 28.15
N TYR A 183 -3.62 40.35 28.49
CA TYR A 183 -2.69 40.52 29.62
C TYR A 183 -1.42 41.29 29.24
N GLY A 184 -1.13 41.44 27.94
CA GLY A 184 0.00 42.21 27.43
C GLY A 184 1.35 41.48 27.51
N TRP A 185 1.32 40.15 27.65
CA TRP A 185 2.51 39.29 27.68
C TRP A 185 2.48 38.35 26.48
N SER A 186 3.65 37.94 25.99
CA SER A 186 3.73 36.88 24.99
C SER A 186 3.25 35.55 25.57
N ILE A 187 2.85 34.61 24.71
CA ILE A 187 2.43 33.27 25.15
C ILE A 187 3.55 32.56 25.90
N ASP A 188 4.81 32.75 25.49
CA ASP A 188 5.97 32.16 26.15
C ASP A 188 6.27 32.80 27.53
N GLU A 189 5.87 34.05 27.75
CA GLU A 189 5.97 34.71 29.07
C GLU A 189 4.80 34.34 29.99
N LEU A 190 3.67 33.92 29.41
CA LEU A 190 2.50 33.45 30.16
C LEU A 190 2.67 32.01 30.67
N ARG A 191 3.45 31.17 29.96
CA ARG A 191 3.78 29.79 30.33
C ARG A 191 4.89 29.75 31.38
#